data_AF-A0A388P0Y1-F1
#
_entry.id   AF-A0A388P0Y1-F1
#
_cell.length_a   1.000
_cell.length_b   1.000
_cell.length_c   1.000
_cell.angle_alpha   90.00
_cell.angle_beta   90.00
_cell.angle_gamma   90.00
#
_symmetry.space_group_name_H-M   'P 1'
#
loop_
_entity.id
_entity.type
_entity.pdbx_description
1 polymer ?
#
loop_
_entity_poly.entity_id
_entity_poly.type
_entity_poly.pdbx_seq_one_letter_code
_entity_poly.pdbx_strand_id
1 'polypeptide(L)'
;MKVDDRGFVVVNEYCQTGESGVYAIGDLINTPQLAHVAYAEAILSIKHLRGENATPIMYDRVPWAIYCHPEVAWAGPSEEQAREAVMMSL
;
A
#
# COMPACT_ATOMS: atom_id res chain seq x y z
N MET A 1 -17.40 10.68 -1.88
CA MET A 1 -15.98 10.30 -2.06
C MET A 1 -15.06 11.36 -1.45
N LYS A 2 -14.26 10.99 -0.46
CA LYS A 2 -13.37 11.90 0.30
C LYS A 2 -11.94 11.83 -0.26
N VAL A 3 -11.29 12.98 -0.33
CA VAL A 3 -9.90 13.15 -0.75
C VAL A 3 -9.12 13.81 0.40
N ASP A 4 -7.86 13.43 0.58
CA ASP A 4 -6.97 14.04 1.57
C ASP A 4 -6.37 15.37 1.08
N ASP A 5 -5.62 16.02 1.95
CA ASP A 5 -5.01 17.34 1.73
C ASP A 5 -4.01 17.34 0.56
N ARG A 6 -3.52 16.16 0.16
CA ARG A 6 -2.55 15.93 -0.91
C ARG A 6 -3.20 15.47 -2.21
N GLY A 7 -4.51 15.27 -2.24
CA GLY A 7 -5.25 14.85 -3.42
C GLY A 7 -5.48 13.34 -3.56
N PHE A 8 -5.12 12.53 -2.56
CA PHE A 8 -5.35 11.09 -2.59
C PHE A 8 -6.75 10.71 -2.11
N VAL A 9 -7.35 9.71 -2.74
CA VAL A 9 -8.63 9.16 -2.30
C VAL A 9 -8.44 8.46 -0.95
N VAL A 10 -9.29 8.81 0.01
CA VAL A 10 -9.28 8.14 1.32
C VAL A 10 -9.99 6.79 1.20
N VAL A 11 -9.28 5.73 1.56
CA VAL A 11 -9.75 4.34 1.54
C VAL A 11 -9.49 3.64 2.88
N ASN A 12 -10.20 2.55 3.15
CA ASN A 12 -9.90 1.64 4.27
C ASN A 12 -8.79 0.63 3.91
N GLU A 13 -8.49 -0.31 4.79
CA GLU A 13 -7.43 -1.33 4.57
C GLU A 13 -7.71 -2.28 3.38
N TYR A 14 -8.93 -2.31 2.85
CA TYR A 14 -9.35 -3.10 1.69
C TYR A 14 -9.43 -2.28 0.39
N CYS A 15 -8.88 -1.07 0.40
CA CYS A 15 -8.95 -0.12 -0.73
C CYS A 15 -10.37 0.36 -1.07
N GLN A 16 -11.35 0.13 -0.18
CA GLN A 16 -12.72 0.60 -0.37
C GLN A 16 -12.84 2.07 0.05
N THR A 17 -13.51 2.86 -0.78
CA THR A 17 -13.84 4.25 -0.45
C THR A 17 -14.98 4.31 0.57
N GLY A 18 -15.38 5.53 0.98
CA GLY A 18 -16.58 5.72 1.79
C GLY A 18 -17.90 5.39 1.08
N GLU A 19 -17.89 5.23 -0.25
CA GLU A 19 -19.08 4.81 -1.01
C GLU A 19 -19.12 3.28 -1.13
N SER A 20 -20.29 2.69 -0.88
CA SER A 20 -20.47 1.23 -0.95
C SER A 20 -20.18 0.70 -2.36
N GLY A 21 -19.38 -0.35 -2.46
CA GLY A 21 -19.01 -0.98 -3.73
C GLY A 21 -18.01 -0.20 -4.60
N VAL A 22 -17.51 0.95 -4.16
CA VAL A 22 -16.54 1.77 -4.90
C VAL A 22 -15.16 1.66 -4.25
N TYR A 23 -14.14 1.38 -5.06
CA TYR A 23 -12.75 1.16 -4.65
C TYR A 23 -11.81 2.12 -5.39
N ALA A 24 -10.67 2.43 -4.78
CA ALA A 24 -9.59 3.20 -5.37
C ALA A 24 -8.25 2.52 -5.04
N ILE A 25 -7.37 2.40 -6.04
CA ILE A 25 -6.10 1.68 -5.96
C ILE A 25 -5.01 2.42 -6.75
N GLY A 26 -3.77 1.97 -6.60
CA GLY A 26 -2.58 2.50 -7.22
C GLY A 26 -2.32 3.94 -6.83
N ASP A 27 -1.81 4.71 -7.78
CA ASP A 27 -1.41 6.10 -7.57
C ASP A 27 -2.57 7.05 -7.19
N LEU A 28 -3.81 6.56 -7.18
CA LEU A 28 -4.99 7.29 -6.71
C LEU A 28 -5.09 7.34 -5.17
N ILE A 29 -4.41 6.46 -4.46
CA ILE A 29 -4.39 6.37 -2.99
C ILE A 29 -2.97 6.60 -2.46
N ASN A 30 -2.84 6.96 -1.17
CA ASN A 30 -1.56 7.32 -0.56
C ASN A 30 -0.76 6.06 -0.14
N THR A 31 -0.41 5.23 -1.12
CA THR A 31 0.41 4.01 -0.98
C THR A 31 1.65 4.10 -1.89
N PRO A 32 2.61 3.17 -1.83
CA PRO A 32 3.75 3.17 -2.75
C PRO A 32 3.30 3.17 -4.23
N GLN A 33 3.73 4.18 -4.98
CA GLN A 33 3.37 4.40 -6.40
C GLN A 33 4.17 3.47 -7.32
N LEU A 34 3.88 2.17 -7.22
CA LEU A 34 4.58 1.10 -7.92
C LEU A 34 3.55 0.19 -8.60
N ALA A 35 3.78 -0.15 -9.87
CA ALA A 35 2.83 -0.94 -10.66
C ALA A 35 2.47 -2.29 -10.03
N HIS A 36 3.42 -2.96 -9.38
CA HIS A 36 3.19 -4.24 -8.71
C HIS A 36 2.38 -4.09 -7.40
N VAL A 37 2.43 -2.92 -6.76
CA VAL A 37 1.60 -2.59 -5.58
C VAL A 37 0.16 -2.36 -6.02
N ALA A 38 -0.06 -1.55 -7.06
CA ALA A 38 -1.39 -1.35 -7.64
C ALA A 38 -2.04 -2.68 -8.07
N TYR A 39 -1.25 -3.62 -8.61
CA TYR A 39 -1.72 -4.95 -8.96
C TYR A 39 -2.14 -5.78 -7.73
N ALA A 40 -1.37 -5.74 -6.65
CA ALA A 40 -1.73 -6.40 -5.39
C ALA A 40 -3.00 -5.80 -4.78
N GLU A 41 -3.15 -4.48 -4.82
CA GLU A 41 -4.34 -3.75 -4.37
C GLU A 41 -5.58 -4.11 -5.18
N ALA A 42 -5.44 -4.33 -6.50
CA ALA A 42 -6.51 -4.83 -7.35
C ALA A 42 -6.97 -6.23 -6.90
N ILE A 43 -6.03 -7.15 -6.66
CA ILE A 43 -6.35 -8.50 -6.16
C ILE A 43 -7.07 -8.42 -4.81
N LEU A 44 -6.58 -7.58 -3.89
CA LEU A 44 -7.20 -7.35 -2.59
C LEU A 44 -8.63 -6.85 -2.72
N SER A 45 -8.82 -5.80 -3.52
CA SER A 45 -10.12 -5.14 -3.73
C SER A 45 -11.15 -6.10 -4.32
N ILE A 46 -10.77 -6.90 -5.32
CA ILE A 46 -11.66 -7.87 -5.95
C ILE A 46 -12.03 -9.01 -5.00
N LYS A 47 -11.07 -9.53 -4.21
CA LYS A 47 -11.36 -10.54 -3.19
C LYS A 47 -12.34 -10.00 -2.14
N HIS A 48 -12.09 -8.80 -1.64
CA HIS A 48 -12.97 -8.15 -0.67
C HIS A 48 -14.37 -7.92 -1.25
N LEU A 49 -14.47 -7.38 -2.46
CA LEU A 49 -15.74 -7.17 -3.17
C LEU A 49 -16.55 -8.48 -3.33
N ARG A 50 -15.87 -9.61 -3.52
CA ARG A 50 -16.49 -10.93 -3.68
C ARG A 50 -16.79 -11.65 -2.36
N GLY A 51 -16.45 -11.06 -1.22
CA GLY A 51 -16.57 -11.70 0.09
C GLY A 51 -15.61 -12.88 0.28
N GLU A 52 -14.52 -12.93 -0.49
CA GLU A 52 -13.46 -13.91 -0.33
C GLU A 52 -12.51 -13.50 0.79
N ASN A 53 -11.66 -14.43 1.27
CA ASN A 53 -10.65 -14.09 2.25
C ASN A 53 -9.61 -13.13 1.64
N ALA A 54 -9.61 -11.90 2.15
CA ALA A 54 -8.79 -10.78 1.70
C ALA A 54 -7.83 -10.37 2.83
N THR A 55 -6.54 -10.64 2.66
CA THR A 55 -5.50 -10.21 3.62
C THR A 55 -4.97 -8.84 3.22
N PRO A 56 -5.07 -7.81 4.08
CA PRO A 56 -4.54 -6.47 3.79
C PRO A 56 -3.06 -6.48 3.40
N ILE A 57 -2.66 -5.49 2.60
CA ILE A 57 -1.29 -5.38 2.10
C ILE A 57 -0.35 -4.87 3.19
N MET A 58 0.79 -5.54 3.34
CA MET A 58 1.90 -5.11 4.19
C MET A 58 2.81 -4.18 3.38
N TYR A 59 2.45 -2.89 3.32
CA TYR A 59 3.17 -1.89 2.53
C TYR A 59 4.63 -1.67 2.98
N ASP A 60 4.94 -2.00 4.23
CA ASP A 60 6.29 -1.96 4.81
C ASP A 60 7.24 -3.05 4.25
N ARG A 61 6.72 -4.03 3.50
CA ARG A 61 7.50 -5.16 2.95
C ARG A 61 7.56 -5.17 1.41
N VAL A 62 7.15 -4.08 0.78
CA VAL A 62 7.18 -3.92 -0.67
C VAL A 62 8.64 -3.87 -1.17
N PRO A 63 9.01 -4.60 -2.24
CA PRO A 63 10.32 -4.47 -2.86
C PRO A 63 10.39 -3.21 -3.74
N TRP A 64 11.52 -2.51 -3.65
CA TRP A 64 11.79 -1.30 -4.40
C TRP A 64 13.02 -1.50 -5.29
N ALA A 65 13.00 -0.86 -6.46
CA ALA A 65 14.12 -0.84 -7.40
C ALA A 65 14.22 0.53 -8.08
N ILE A 66 15.44 1.05 -8.16
CA ILE A 66 15.80 2.24 -8.91
C ILE A 66 16.84 1.83 -9.95
N TYR A 67 16.43 1.88 -11.22
CA TYR A 67 17.21 1.48 -12.38
C TYR A 67 18.24 2.56 -12.80
N CYS A 68 19.08 2.97 -11.84
CA CYS A 68 20.23 3.84 -12.06
C CYS A 68 21.52 3.00 -12.24
N HIS A 69 22.68 3.64 -12.39
CA HIS A 69 23.96 2.94 -12.50
C HIS A 69 24.97 3.43 -11.45
N PRO A 70 25.40 2.59 -10.49
CA PRO A 70 24.92 1.24 -10.22
C PRO A 70 23.45 1.23 -9.77
N GLU A 71 22.77 0.09 -9.94
CA GLU A 71 21.37 -0.06 -9.51
C GLU A 71 21.23 -0.03 -7.99
N VAL A 72 20.05 0.39 -7.51
CA VAL A 72 19.71 0.42 -6.08
C VAL A 72 18.40 -0.32 -5.87
N ALA A 73 18.37 -1.25 -4.91
CA ALA A 73 17.16 -2.00 -4.55
C ALA A 73 17.14 -2.31 -3.05
N TRP A 74 15.94 -2.43 -2.49
CA TRP A 74 15.73 -2.82 -1.09
C TRP A 74 14.34 -3.44 -0.91
N ALA A 75 14.13 -4.13 0.20
CA ALA A 75 12.82 -4.60 0.65
C ALA A 75 12.79 -4.57 2.17
N GLY A 76 11.73 -3.97 2.74
CA GLY A 76 11.62 -3.80 4.19
C GLY A 76 12.15 -2.47 4.71
N PRO A 77 12.10 -2.27 6.03
CA PRO A 77 12.59 -1.08 6.70
C PRO A 77 14.12 -0.97 6.66
N SER A 78 14.62 0.25 6.78
CA SER A 78 16.02 0.53 7.10
C SER A 78 16.38 0.04 8.51
N GLU A 79 17.68 -0.06 8.80
CA GLU A 79 18.16 -0.42 10.15
C GLU A 79 17.63 0.54 11.22
N GLU A 80 17.61 1.84 10.94
CA GLU A 80 17.10 2.87 11.86
C GLU A 80 15.60 2.64 12.15
N GLN A 81 14.79 2.52 11.10
CA GLN A 81 13.35 2.23 11.23
C GLN A 81 13.08 0.92 11.98
N ALA A 82 13.89 -0.11 11.76
CA ALA A 82 13.76 -1.38 12.47
C ALA A 82 14.07 -1.23 13.98
N ARG A 83 15.09 -0.45 14.35
CA ARG A 83 15.39 -0.16 15.76
C ARG A 83 14.27 0.63 16.43
N GLU A 84 13.73 1.65 15.76
CA GLU A 84 12.61 2.44 16.27
C GLU A 84 11.35 1.59 16.51
N ALA A 85 11.02 0.71 15.56
CA ALA A 85 9.87 -0.20 15.70
C ALA A 85 10.00 -1.15 16.91
N VAL A 86 11.22 -1.61 17.20
CA VAL A 86 11.49 -2.43 18.40
C VAL A 86 11.33 -1.60 19.68
N MET A 87 11.81 -0.36 19.69
CA MET A 87 11.67 0.51 20.87
C MET A 87 10.21 0.91 21.16
N MET A 88 9.37 1.08 20.13
CA MET A 88 7.95 1.43 20.28
C MET A 88 7.05 0.26 20.70
N SER A 89 7.55 -0.98 20.65
CA SER A 89 6.80 -2.18 21.03
C SER A 89 7.12 -2.68 22.45
N LEU A 90 8.00 -1.98 23.16
CA LEU A 90 8.34 -2.16 24.58
C LEU A 90 7.61 -1.12 25.45
#